data_AF-A0A1J3JCL4-F1
#
_entry.id   AF-A0A1J3JCL4-F1
#
_cell.length_a   1.000
_cell.length_b   1.000
_cell.length_c   1.000
_cell.angle_alpha   90.00
_cell.angle_beta   90.00
_cell.angle_gamma   90.00
#
_symmetry.space_group_name_H-M   'P 1'
#
loop_
_entity.id
_entity.type
_entity.pdbx_description
1 polymer ?
#
loop_
_entity_poly.entity_id
_entity_poly.type
_entity_poly.pdbx_seq_one_letter_code
_entity_poly.pdbx_strand_id
1 'polypeptide(L)'
;SSPAGSWSSQDTDVTSTPVLSVHNTRSPEMELISGMRSQIQQLQQEMSLLRDSVKTCLDANETLQHSVRGNPLKRKCCVCDETQVEAVLYKCGHMCTCLKCANELHWSGGKCPVCR
;
A
#
# COMPACT_ATOMS: atom_id res chain seq x y z
N SER A 1 -54.05 -30.36 29.99
CA SER A 1 -54.75 -31.24 29.04
C SER A 1 -53.77 -31.72 28.00
N SER A 2 -53.66 -33.05 27.93
CA SER A 2 -52.76 -34.00 27.24
C SER A 2 -52.51 -33.80 25.73
N PRO A 3 -51.65 -34.61 25.06
CA PRO A 3 -50.35 -35.17 25.47
C PRO A 3 -49.27 -35.13 24.34
N ALA A 4 -48.03 -35.48 24.71
CA ALA A 4 -46.93 -35.80 23.82
C ALA A 4 -47.27 -37.00 22.90
N GLY A 5 -47.03 -36.86 21.59
CA GLY A 5 -47.17 -37.92 20.60
C GLY A 5 -45.82 -38.55 20.26
N SER A 6 -45.64 -39.80 20.66
CA SER A 6 -44.54 -40.66 20.22
C SER A 6 -44.67 -40.95 18.72
N TRP A 7 -43.66 -40.57 17.94
CA TRP A 7 -43.51 -41.04 16.56
C TRP A 7 -43.12 -42.53 16.61
N SER A 8 -43.95 -43.39 16.03
CA SER A 8 -43.67 -44.82 15.83
C SER A 8 -43.19 -45.02 14.39
N SER A 9 -41.95 -45.50 14.22
CA SER A 9 -41.45 -45.92 12.91
C SER A 9 -42.09 -47.26 12.53
N GLN A 10 -42.87 -47.25 11.45
CA GLN A 10 -43.23 -48.48 10.74
C GLN A 10 -42.46 -48.49 9.43
N ASP A 11 -41.56 -49.46 9.32
CA ASP A 11 -40.90 -49.87 8.10
C ASP A 11 -41.94 -50.37 7.11
N THR A 12 -42.05 -49.72 5.95
CA THR A 12 -42.66 -50.33 4.77
C THR A 12 -41.57 -50.61 3.76
N ASP A 13 -41.14 -51.87 3.75
CA ASP A 13 -40.39 -52.48 2.67
C ASP A 13 -41.17 -52.32 1.36
N VAL A 14 -40.59 -51.58 0.41
CA VAL A 14 -40.96 -51.69 -1.00
C VAL A 14 -39.69 -51.91 -1.79
N THR A 15 -39.37 -53.19 -1.97
CA THR A 15 -38.44 -53.67 -2.96
C THR A 15 -38.84 -53.18 -4.36
N SER A 16 -37.99 -52.36 -5.00
CA SER A 16 -37.77 -52.33 -6.45
C SER A 16 -36.60 -51.40 -6.80
N THR A 17 -35.43 -51.97 -7.07
CA THR A 17 -34.36 -51.35 -7.87
C THR A 17 -34.64 -51.63 -9.35
N PRO A 18 -34.36 -50.69 -10.29
CA PRO A 18 -32.97 -50.41 -10.65
C PRO A 18 -32.62 -48.93 -10.87
N VAL A 19 -31.44 -48.58 -10.35
CA VAL A 19 -30.45 -47.62 -10.87
C VAL A 19 -31.02 -46.40 -11.58
N LEU A 20 -31.07 -45.27 -10.86
CA LEU A 20 -31.13 -43.95 -11.48
C LEU A 20 -29.98 -43.83 -12.47
N SER A 21 -30.31 -43.81 -13.76
CA SER A 21 -29.36 -43.55 -14.83
C SER A 21 -28.60 -42.27 -14.51
N VAL A 22 -27.30 -42.41 -14.27
CA VAL A 22 -26.34 -41.32 -14.15
C VAL A 22 -26.33 -40.62 -15.50
N HIS A 23 -27.25 -39.67 -15.70
CA HIS A 23 -27.21 -38.76 -16.83
C HIS A 23 -26.06 -37.79 -16.57
N ASN A 24 -24.88 -38.23 -16.99
CA ASN A 24 -23.60 -37.53 -17.01
C ASN A 24 -23.58 -36.39 -18.05
N THR A 25 -24.66 -35.62 -18.17
CA THR A 25 -24.69 -34.45 -19.04
C THR A 25 -24.76 -33.23 -18.16
N ARG A 26 -23.60 -32.62 -17.95
CA ARG A 26 -23.41 -31.23 -17.51
C ARG A 26 -24.60 -30.38 -17.97
N SER A 27 -25.50 -30.03 -17.04
CA SER A 27 -26.71 -29.28 -17.36
C SER A 27 -26.33 -27.85 -17.79
N PRO A 28 -27.14 -27.16 -18.62
CA PRO A 28 -26.87 -25.78 -19.03
C PRO A 28 -26.68 -24.83 -17.84
N GLU A 29 -27.39 -25.10 -16.75
CA GLU A 29 -27.29 -24.39 -15.48
C GLU A 29 -25.91 -24.60 -14.82
N MET A 30 -25.38 -25.83 -14.86
CA MET A 30 -24.02 -26.13 -14.37
C MET A 30 -22.95 -25.38 -15.18
N GLU A 31 -23.15 -25.19 -16.49
CA GLU A 31 -22.24 -24.40 -17.34
C GLU A 31 -22.24 -22.92 -16.96
N LEU A 32 -23.43 -22.33 -16.79
CA LEU A 32 -23.57 -20.93 -16.37
C LEU A 32 -22.92 -20.69 -15.01
N ILE A 33 -23.18 -21.58 -14.04
CA ILE A 33 -22.58 -21.51 -12.70
C ILE A 33 -21.05 -21.63 -12.79
N SER A 34 -20.54 -22.53 -13.64
CA SER A 34 -19.08 -22.68 -13.84
C SER A 34 -18.46 -21.44 -14.48
N GLY A 35 -19.14 -20.82 -15.45
CA GLY A 35 -18.71 -19.57 -16.07
C GLY A 35 -18.66 -18.41 -15.08
N MET A 36 -19.69 -18.24 -14.26
CA MET A 36 -19.71 -17.22 -13.20
C MET A 36 -18.60 -17.44 -12.18
N ARG A 37 -18.36 -18.69 -11.76
CA ARG A 37 -17.25 -19.04 -10.87
C ARG A 37 -15.90 -18.66 -11.48
N SER A 38 -15.72 -18.93 -12.77
CA SER A 38 -14.50 -18.54 -13.50
C SER A 38 -14.32 -17.02 -13.52
N GLN A 39 -15.39 -16.25 -13.75
CA GLN A 39 -15.34 -14.78 -13.76
C GLN A 39 -15.00 -14.21 -12.38
N ILE A 40 -15.59 -14.76 -11.31
CA ILE A 40 -15.29 -14.33 -9.94
C ILE A 40 -13.82 -14.63 -9.60
N GLN A 41 -13.32 -15.81 -9.97
CA GLN A 41 -11.92 -16.19 -9.77
C GLN A 41 -10.97 -15.26 -10.52
N GLN A 42 -11.29 -14.92 -11.77
CA GLN A 42 -10.51 -13.96 -12.55
C GLN A 42 -10.47 -12.59 -11.89
N LEU A 43 -11.64 -12.05 -11.47
CA LEU A 43 -11.70 -10.76 -10.80
C LEU A 43 -10.91 -10.76 -9.48
N GLN A 44 -11.00 -11.84 -8.71
CA GLN A 44 -10.22 -12.00 -7.48
C GLN A 44 -8.71 -11.98 -7.75
N GLN A 45 -8.27 -12.61 -8.83
CA GLN A 45 -6.87 -12.63 -9.25
C GLN A 45 -6.39 -11.25 -9.71
N GLU A 46 -7.17 -10.57 -10.56
CA GLU A 46 -6.86 -9.20 -11.00
C GLU A 46 -6.79 -8.22 -9.82
N MET A 47 -7.72 -8.32 -8.87
CA MET A 47 -7.66 -7.52 -7.64
C MET A 47 -6.43 -7.84 -6.79
N SER A 48 -5.96 -9.09 -6.77
CA SER A 48 -4.72 -9.46 -6.07
C SER A 48 -3.53 -8.77 -6.70
N LEU A 49 -3.40 -8.85 -8.02
CA LEU A 49 -2.33 -8.20 -8.77
C LEU A 49 -2.32 -6.69 -8.56
N LEU A 50 -3.51 -6.07 -8.55
CA LEU A 50 -3.62 -4.63 -8.28
C LEU A 50 -3.14 -4.28 -6.86
N ARG A 51 -3.52 -5.08 -5.86
CA ARG A 51 -3.05 -4.90 -4.48
C ARG A 51 -1.54 -5.03 -4.37
N ASP A 52 -0.95 -6.01 -5.03
CA ASP A 52 0.50 -6.24 -5.04
C ASP A 52 1.25 -5.10 -5.75
N SER A 53 0.69 -4.60 -6.85
CA SER A 53 1.22 -3.42 -7.56
C SER A 53 1.19 -2.17 -6.68
N VAL A 54 0.07 -1.89 -6.01
CA VAL A 54 -0.06 -0.77 -5.07
C VAL A 54 0.95 -0.90 -3.93
N LYS A 55 1.10 -2.10 -3.35
CA LYS A 55 2.10 -2.36 -2.30
C LYS A 55 3.51 -2.04 -2.78
N THR A 56 3.88 -2.52 -3.97
CA THR A 56 5.19 -2.25 -4.58
C THR A 56 5.44 -0.75 -4.76
N CYS A 57 4.42 0.00 -5.21
CA CYS A 57 4.51 1.45 -5.36
C CYS A 57 4.68 2.16 -4.01
N LEU A 58 4.00 1.70 -2.96
CA LEU A 58 4.14 2.26 -1.61
C LEU A 58 5.54 2.01 -1.03
N ASP A 59 6.09 0.81 -1.20
CA ASP A 59 7.44 0.45 -0.74
C ASP A 59 8.52 1.28 -1.47
N ALA A 60 8.35 1.46 -2.79
CA ALA A 60 9.22 2.34 -3.57
C ALA A 60 9.11 3.81 -3.11
N ASN A 61 7.90 4.26 -2.79
CA ASN A 61 7.66 5.61 -2.27
C ASN A 61 8.27 5.79 -0.88
N GLU A 62 8.24 4.79 0.01
CA GLU A 62 8.93 4.85 1.31
C GLU A 62 10.43 5.09 1.13
N THR A 63 11.06 4.35 0.21
CA THR A 63 12.49 4.50 -0.13
C THR A 63 12.82 5.91 -0.64
N LEU A 64 11.97 6.46 -1.51
CA LEU A 64 12.11 7.84 -1.99
C LEU A 64 11.88 8.86 -0.88
N GLN A 65 10.87 8.66 -0.04
CA GLN A 65 10.58 9.53 1.11
C GLN A 65 11.74 9.54 2.11
N HIS A 66 12.46 8.44 2.31
CA HIS A 66 13.70 8.44 3.11
C HIS A 66 14.78 9.32 2.50
N SER A 67 14.93 9.28 1.17
CA SER A 67 15.89 10.12 0.44
C SER A 67 15.51 11.61 0.47
N VAL A 68 14.21 11.93 0.48
CA VAL A 68 13.69 13.31 0.53
C VAL A 68 13.63 13.87 1.97
N ARG A 69 13.32 13.03 2.97
CA ARG A 69 13.34 13.38 4.40
C ARG A 69 14.75 13.64 4.92
N GLY A 70 15.76 13.09 4.26
CA GLY A 70 17.12 13.60 4.37
C GLY A 70 17.18 14.98 3.73
N ASN A 71 16.86 16.04 4.49
CA ASN A 71 16.98 17.41 3.99
C ASN A 71 18.39 17.59 3.39
N PRO A 72 18.54 17.77 2.06
CA PRO A 72 19.84 17.91 1.38
C PRO A 72 20.64 19.12 1.88
N LEU A 73 19.97 19.97 2.66
CA LEU A 73 20.47 21.18 3.28
C LEU A 73 20.63 21.03 4.80
N LYS A 74 20.65 19.81 5.38
CA LYS A 74 21.25 19.53 6.71
C LYS A 74 22.77 19.78 6.73
N ARG A 75 23.24 20.72 5.91
CA ARG A 75 24.60 21.20 5.92
C ARG A 75 24.75 22.08 7.15
N LYS A 76 25.87 21.91 7.83
CA LYS A 76 26.28 22.81 8.88
C LYS A 76 26.82 24.10 8.28
N CYS A 77 26.71 25.18 9.05
CA CYS A 77 27.29 26.47 8.72
C CYS A 77 28.78 26.32 8.44
N CYS A 78 29.25 26.80 7.29
CA CYS A 78 30.67 26.70 6.92
C CYS A 78 31.60 27.61 7.75
N VAL A 79 31.04 28.47 8.59
CA VAL A 79 31.80 29.40 9.46
C VAL A 79 31.96 28.83 10.86
N CYS A 80 30.89 28.32 11.49
CA CYS A 80 30.95 27.83 12.87
C CYS A 80 30.91 26.30 13.02
N ASP A 81 30.49 25.54 12.01
CA ASP A 81 30.26 24.07 12.06
C ASP A 81 29.34 23.57 13.21
N GLU A 82 28.66 24.49 13.92
CA GLU A 82 27.79 24.15 15.06
C GLU A 82 26.34 23.98 14.63
N THR A 83 25.81 24.96 13.90
CA THR A 83 24.38 25.06 13.57
C THR A 83 24.12 24.83 12.09
N GLN A 84 22.86 24.56 11.73
CA GLN A 84 22.46 24.33 10.34
C GLN A 84 22.53 25.63 9.53
N VAL A 85 22.71 25.46 8.22
CA VAL A 85 22.59 26.57 7.26
C VAL A 85 21.13 27.02 7.19
N GLU A 86 20.90 28.31 7.44
CA GLU A 86 19.55 28.91 7.51
C GLU A 86 19.43 30.22 6.72
N ALA A 87 20.54 30.77 6.23
CA ALA A 87 20.57 32.07 5.57
C ALA A 87 21.16 31.99 4.15
N VAL A 88 20.54 32.74 3.23
CA VAL A 88 21.03 33.00 1.88
C VAL A 88 21.69 34.37 1.86
N LEU A 89 22.90 34.46 1.30
CA LEU A 89 23.60 35.75 1.16
C LEU A 89 23.11 36.51 -0.07
N TYR A 90 22.33 37.59 0.13
CA TYR A 90 21.56 38.27 -0.91
C TYR A 90 22.34 38.66 -2.18
N LYS A 91 23.62 39.05 -2.06
CA LYS A 91 24.44 39.48 -3.20
C LYS A 91 24.79 38.34 -4.17
N CYS A 92 24.84 37.10 -3.69
CA CYS A 92 25.33 35.97 -4.48
C CYS A 92 24.42 34.74 -4.45
N GLY A 93 23.39 34.71 -3.61
CA GLY A 93 22.45 33.60 -3.50
C GLY A 93 23.01 32.36 -2.79
N HIS A 94 24.25 32.36 -2.31
CA HIS A 94 24.80 31.19 -1.62
C HIS A 94 24.21 31.01 -0.22
N MET A 95 23.71 29.79 0.01
CA MET A 95 23.23 29.32 1.31
C MET A 95 24.35 28.50 1.97
N CYS A 96 25.18 29.15 2.77
CA CYS A 96 26.39 28.52 3.35
C CYS A 96 26.59 28.80 4.84
N THR A 97 25.78 29.67 5.44
CA THR A 97 25.92 30.09 6.85
C THR A 97 24.62 29.94 7.61
N CYS A 98 24.72 29.75 8.93
CA CYS A 98 23.58 29.96 9.83
C CYS A 98 23.23 31.45 9.91
N LEU A 99 22.07 31.77 10.50
CA LEU A 99 21.60 33.15 10.60
C LEU A 99 22.57 34.05 11.39
N LYS A 100 23.15 33.55 12.49
CA LYS A 100 24.10 34.29 13.31
C LYS A 100 25.35 34.69 12.52
N CYS A 101 26.02 33.73 11.88
CA CYS A 101 27.21 33.99 11.08
C CYS A 101 26.90 34.85 9.85
N ALA A 102 25.73 34.70 9.24
CA ALA A 102 25.30 35.56 8.12
C ALA A 102 25.18 37.03 8.56
N ASN A 103 24.59 37.28 9.72
CA ASN A 103 24.48 38.63 10.27
C ASN A 103 25.85 39.20 10.61
N GLU A 104 26.73 38.43 11.26
CA GLU A 104 28.11 38.88 11.56
C GLU A 104 28.88 39.23 10.28
N LEU A 105 28.76 38.44 9.21
CA LEU A 105 29.32 38.76 7.90
C LEU A 105 28.75 40.06 7.32
N HIS A 106 27.44 40.27 7.43
CA HIS A 106 26.80 41.50 6.96
C HIS A 106 27.32 42.74 7.70
N TRP A 107 27.36 42.69 9.04
CA TRP A 107 27.80 43.81 9.88
C TRP A 107 29.29 44.11 9.77
N SER A 108 30.13 43.09 9.59
CA SER A 108 31.57 43.25 9.42
C SER A 108 31.99 43.66 7.99
N GLY A 109 31.05 43.73 7.05
CA GLY A 109 31.38 43.91 5.63
C GLY A 109 32.08 42.70 5.00
N GLY A 110 31.97 41.53 5.63
CA GLY A 110 32.55 40.27 5.17
C GLY A 110 31.96 39.79 3.85
N LYS A 111 32.74 38.97 3.14
CA LYS A 111 32.34 38.37 1.85
C LYS A 111 31.77 36.97 2.03
N CYS A 112 31.05 36.49 1.02
CA CYS A 112 30.59 35.12 0.99
C CYS A 112 31.79 34.14 1.01
N PRO A 113 31.82 33.15 1.92
CA PRO A 113 32.88 32.13 1.97
C PRO A 113 33.01 31.29 0.70
N VAL A 114 31.92 31.18 -0.09
CA VAL A 114 31.85 30.40 -1.33
C VAL A 114 32.39 31.19 -2.53
N CYS A 115 31.99 32.46 -2.68
CA CYS A 115 32.43 33.27 -3.83
C CYS A 115 33.85 33.82 -3.71
N ARG A 116 34.28 34.15 -2.49
CA ARG A 116 35.49 34.95 -2.17
C ARG A 116 35.52 36.37 -2.76
#